data_AF-A0A374NXL2-F1
#
_entry.id   AF-A0A374NXL2-F1
#
_cell.length_a   1.000
_cell.length_b   1.000
_cell.length_c   1.000
_cell.angle_alpha   90.00
_cell.angle_beta   90.00
_cell.angle_gamma   90.00
#
_symmetry.space_group_name_H-M   'P 1'
#
loop_
_entity.id
_entity.type
_entity.pdbx_description
1 polymer ?
#
loop_
_entity_poly.entity_id
_entity_poly.type
_entity_poly.pdbx_seq_one_letter_code
_entity_poly.pdbx_strand_id
1 'polypeptide(L)' 'MRVPKALCSYIPKGCFHSFPYLHLIAVKEEYRGQGIGRKLIDYLENVVCADAHRLFLFNRKVHPVK' A
#
# COMPACT_ATOMS: atom_id res chain seq x y z
N MET A 1 -11.93 -21.51 4.63
CA MET A 1 -11.60 -20.44 3.66
C MET A 1 -11.03 -19.26 4.44
N ARG A 2 -9.75 -18.88 4.23
CA ARG A 2 -9.07 -17.84 5.04
C ARG A 2 -9.24 -16.48 4.36
N VAL A 3 -10.02 -15.58 4.97
CA VAL A 3 -10.23 -14.23 4.42
C VAL A 3 -9.01 -13.35 4.73
N PRO A 4 -8.41 -12.65 3.76
CA PRO A 4 -7.23 -11.83 4.00
C PRO A 4 -7.52 -10.68 4.98
N LYS A 5 -6.57 -10.42 5.90
CA LYS A 5 -6.65 -9.35 6.91
C LYS A 5 -6.38 -7.96 6.33
N ALA A 6 -5.60 -7.92 5.25
CA ALA A 6 -5.21 -6.71 4.55
C ALA A 6 -4.99 -6.98 3.06
N LEU A 7 -5.08 -5.93 2.26
CA LEU A 7 -4.83 -5.91 0.83
C LEU A 7 -3.78 -4.84 0.52
N CYS A 8 -2.84 -5.16 -0.36
CA CYS A 8 -1.82 -4.23 -0.84
C CYS A 8 -1.62 -4.47 -2.34
N SER A 9 -1.92 -3.45 -3.15
CA SER A 9 -1.81 -3.48 -4.61
C SER A 9 -0.93 -2.34 -5.09
N TYR A 10 0.08 -2.66 -5.90
CA TYR A 10 1.04 -1.71 -6.44
C TYR A 10 1.35 -2.02 -7.90
N ILE A 11 1.83 -1.01 -8.60
CA ILE A 11 2.22 -1.08 -10.01
C ILE A 11 3.73 -0.79 -10.09
N PRO A 12 4.58 -1.77 -10.44
CA PRO A 12 6.04 -1.61 -10.43
C PRO A 12 6.58 -0.47 -11.32
N LYS A 13 5.92 -0.22 -12.46
CA LYS A 13 6.27 0.85 -13.41
C LYS A 13 5.08 1.79 -13.62
N GLY A 14 4.45 2.22 -12.54
CA GLY A 14 3.18 2.96 -12.58
C GLY A 14 3.36 4.46 -12.81
N CYS A 15 4.10 5.14 -11.94
CA CYS A 15 4.25 6.60 -12.03
C CYS A 15 5.33 6.97 -13.07
N PHE A 16 4.94 7.78 -14.06
CA PHE A 16 5.83 8.25 -15.15
C PHE A 16 6.55 7.09 -15.88
N HIS A 17 5.95 5.91 -15.91
CA HIS A 17 6.53 4.66 -16.44
C HIS A 17 7.87 4.24 -15.82
N SER A 18 8.27 4.87 -14.72
CA SER A 18 9.65 4.80 -14.19
C SER A 18 9.72 4.48 -12.70
N PHE A 19 8.62 4.67 -11.95
CA PHE A 19 8.61 4.49 -10.50
C PHE A 19 7.46 3.59 -10.03
N PRO A 20 7.70 2.75 -9.01
CA PRO A 20 6.66 2.02 -8.32
C PRO A 20 5.58 2.97 -7.78
N TYR A 21 4.32 2.55 -7.94
CA TYR A 21 3.16 3.30 -7.52
C TYR A 21 2.27 2.43 -6.64
N LEU A 22 2.02 2.89 -5.41
CA LEU A 22 1.09 2.24 -4.50
C LEU A 22 -0.35 2.64 -4.90
N HIS A 23 -1.10 1.69 -5.46
CA HIS A 23 -2.46 1.92 -5.95
C HIS A 23 -3.49 1.83 -4.82
N LEU A 24 -3.38 0.81 -3.96
CA LEU A 24 -4.30 0.60 -2.84
C LEU A 24 -3.60 -0.12 -1.69
N ILE A 25 -3.83 0.38 -0.48
CA ILE A 25 -3.55 -0.36 0.76
C ILE A 25 -4.79 -0.29 1.65
N ALA A 26 -5.24 -1.44 2.12
CA ALA A 26 -6.42 -1.54 2.97
C ALA A 26 -6.20 -2.57 4.07
N VAL A 27 -6.55 -2.22 5.30
CA VAL A 27 -6.56 -3.13 6.45
C VAL A 27 -7.99 -3.17 6.98
N LYS A 28 -8.52 -4.39 7.13
CA LYS A 28 -9.82 -4.62 7.76
C LYS A 28 -9.87 -3.95 9.12
N GLU A 29 -11.00 -3.34 9.45
CA GLU A 29 -11.14 -2.50 10.64
C GLU A 29 -10.80 -3.24 11.94
N GLU A 30 -11.28 -4.48 12.08
CA GLU A 30 -10.99 -5.37 13.23
C GLU A 30 -9.50 -5.71 13.43
N TYR A 31 -8.66 -5.44 12.42
CA TYR A 31 -7.20 -5.67 12.47
C TYR A 31 -6.37 -4.37 12.45
N ARG A 32 -7.03 -3.19 12.51
CA ARG A 32 -6.32 -1.90 12.65
C ARG A 32 -5.70 -1.79 14.05
N GLY A 33 -4.74 -0.89 14.21
CA GLY A 33 -3.97 -0.72 15.45
C GLY A 33 -2.89 -1.79 15.70
N GLN A 34 -2.81 -2.85 14.89
CA GLN A 34 -1.84 -3.95 15.04
C GLN A 34 -0.54 -3.74 14.22
N GLY A 35 -0.34 -2.55 13.63
CA GLY A 35 0.84 -2.24 12.81
C GLY A 35 0.90 -2.93 11.44
N ILE A 36 -0.17 -3.59 10.98
CA ILE A 36 -0.19 -4.30 9.68
C ILE A 36 0.09 -3.36 8.51
N GLY A 37 -0.55 -2.20 8.50
CA GLY A 37 -0.33 -1.19 7.45
C GLY A 37 1.12 -0.75 7.38
N ARG A 38 1.78 -0.54 8.54
CA ARG A 38 3.20 -0.19 8.61
C ARG A 38 4.07 -1.27 8.00
N LYS A 39 3.88 -2.53 8.37
CA LYS A 39 4.63 -3.66 7.81
C LYS A 39 4.48 -3.80 6.29
N LEU A 40 3.28 -3.51 5.77
CA LEU A 40 3.04 -3.53 4.32
C LEU A 40 3.76 -2.39 3.60
N ILE A 41 3.83 -1.20 4.21
CA ILE A 41 4.62 -0.08 3.68
C ILE A 41 6.11 -0.41 3.72
N ASP A 42 6.61 -0.92 4.84
CA ASP A 42 8.02 -1.30 4.98
C ASP A 42 8.42 -2.35 3.92
N TYR A 43 7.55 -3.32 3.65
CA TYR A 43 7.76 -4.29 2.57
C TYR A 43 7.84 -3.62 1.19
N LEU A 44 6.95 -2.66 0.91
CA LEU A 44 6.96 -1.93 -0.35
C LEU A 44 8.23 -1.09 -0.52
N GLU A 45 8.68 -0.43 0.53
CA GLU A 45 9.88 0.40 0.49
C GLU A 45 11.14 -0.47 0.34
N ASN A 46 11.29 -1.51 1.16
CA ASN A 46 12.52 -2.30 1.22
C ASN A 46 12.62 -3.40 0.15
N VAL A 47 11.50 -3.90 -0.36
CA VAL A 47 11.48 -5.03 -1.31
C VAL A 47 11.08 -4.56 -2.70
N VAL A 48 9.96 -3.85 -2.82
CA VAL A 48 9.44 -3.44 -4.14
C VAL A 48 10.23 -2.25 -4.69
N CYS A 49 10.68 -1.36 -3.81
CA CYS A 49 11.41 -0.15 -4.19
C CYS A 49 12.91 -0.26 -3.89
N ALA A 50 13.46 -1.45 -3.65
CA ALA A 50 14.88 -1.65 -3.34
C ALA A 50 15.79 -0.95 -4.38
N ASP A 51 15.43 -1.05 -5.65
CA ASP A 51 16.14 -0.42 -6.78
C ASP A 51 15.51 0.90 -7.26
N ALA A 52 14.42 1.34 -6.61
CA ALA A 52 13.69 2.54 -7.00
C ALA A 52 13.95 3.68 -6.00
N HIS A 53 14.52 4.79 -6.48
CA HIS A 53 14.80 5.94 -5.63
C HIS A 53 13.55 6.67 -5.07
N ARG A 54 12.34 6.36 -5.57
CA ARG A 54 11.09 7.05 -5.19
C ARG A 54 9.88 6.11 -5.25
N LEU A 55 9.02 6.17 -4.22
CA LEU A 55 7.69 5.57 -4.18
C LEU A 55 6.64 6.67 -4.19
N PHE A 56 5.61 6.54 -5.03
CA PHE A 56 4.48 7.47 -5.06
C PHE A 56 3.24 6.84 -4.42
N LEU A 57 2.62 7.58 -3.51
CA LEU A 57 1.32 7.27 -2.92
C LEU A 57 0.33 8.37 -3.30
N PHE A 58 -0.77 7.99 -3.95
CA PHE A 58 -1.88 8.91 -4.15
C PHE A 58 -2.85 8.80 -2.98
N ASN A 59 -2.86 9.80 -2.11
CA ASN A 59 -3.83 9.86 -1.03
C ASN A 59 -5.13 10.49 -1.55
N ARG A 60 -6.15 9.68 -1.76
CA ARG A 60 -7.52 10.16 -1.97
C ARG A 60 -8.18 10.33 -0.61
N LYS A 61 -8.56 11.55 -0.23
CA LYS A 61 -9.47 11.76 0.90
C LYS A 61 -10.81 11.10 0.54
N VAL A 62 -11.07 9.94 1.11
CA VAL A 62 -12.40 9.31 1.08
C VAL A 62 -13.12 9.78 2.33
N HIS A 63 -14.14 10.62 2.19
CA HIS A 63 -15.04 10.93 3.30
C HIS A 63 -15.74 9.63 3.71
N PRO A 64 -15.74 9.25 5.01
CA PRO A 64 -16.58 8.15 5.47
C PRO A 64 -18.02 8.54 5.18
N VAL A 65 -18.70 7.74 4.35
CA VAL A 65 -20.15 7.80 4.23
C VAL A 65 -20.68 7.37 5.60
N LYS A 66 -21.37 8.30 6.27
CA LYS A 66 -22.02 8.08 7.56
C LYS A 66 -22.97 6.89 7.51
#